data_AF-A0A7C1FYP3-F1
#
_entry.id   AF-A0A7C1FYP3-F1
#
_cell.length_a   1.000
_cell.length_b   1.000
_cell.length_c   1.000
_cell.angle_alpha   90.00
_cell.angle_beta   90.00
_cell.angle_gamma   90.00
#
_symmetry.space_group_name_H-M   'P 1'
#
loop_
_entity.id
_entity.type
_entity.pdbx_description
1 polymer ?
#
loop_
_entity_poly.entity_id
_entity_poly.type
_entity_poly.pdbx_seq_one_letter_code
_entity_poly.pdbx_strand_id
1 'polypeptide(L)'
;MIELVRDQLAGALLITRREIRDQLRDWRIIFPLVILTLFFPGLMNFTAERVVGFVQRYGAPIVGERLIPFLLLIVGFFPISVSLVIALESFVGEKERRSIEPLLSSPL
;
A
#
# COMPACT_ATOMS: atom_id res chain seq x y z
N MET A 1 13.59 -34.10 -6.52
CA MET A 1 12.70 -33.32 -5.61
C MET A 1 13.21 -31.88 -5.46
N ILE A 2 14.47 -31.65 -5.08
CA ILE A 2 15.03 -30.29 -4.90
C ILE A 2 15.09 -29.49 -6.22
N GLU A 3 15.45 -30.11 -7.34
CA GLU A 3 15.48 -29.43 -8.65
C GLU A 3 14.10 -29.00 -9.14
N LEU A 4 13.08 -29.84 -8.96
CA LEU A 4 11.69 -29.53 -9.34
C LEU A 4 11.14 -28.33 -8.55
N VAL A 5 11.45 -28.26 -7.25
CA VAL A 5 11.07 -27.11 -6.40
C VAL A 5 11.81 -25.85 -6.83
N ARG A 6 13.08 -25.97 -7.24
CA ARG A 6 13.88 -24.84 -7.72
C ARG A 6 13.33 -24.27 -9.04
N ASP A 7 12.91 -25.13 -9.96
CA ASP A 7 12.32 -24.71 -11.24
C ASP A 7 10.95 -24.04 -11.02
N GLN A 8 10.09 -24.61 -10.17
CA GLN A 8 8.81 -24.00 -9.77
C GLN A 8 8.97 -22.62 -9.14
N LEU A 9 9.94 -22.48 -8.23
CA LEU A 9 10.25 -21.19 -7.61
C LEU A 9 10.81 -20.19 -8.64
N ALA A 10 11.59 -20.66 -9.61
CA ALA A 10 12.08 -19.81 -10.69
C ALA A 10 10.93 -19.30 -11.58
N GLY A 11 9.98 -20.16 -11.93
CA GLY A 11 8.77 -19.78 -12.66
C GLY A 11 7.92 -18.76 -11.90
N ALA A 12 7.64 -19.01 -10.61
CA ALA A 12 6.89 -18.10 -9.74
C ALA A 12 7.58 -16.73 -9.56
N LEU A 13 8.91 -16.72 -9.43
CA LEU A 13 9.70 -15.48 -9.35
C LEU A 13 9.71 -14.70 -10.66
N LEU A 14 9.68 -15.38 -11.81
CA LEU A 14 9.62 -14.73 -13.11
C LEU A 14 8.30 -14.00 -13.31
N ILE A 15 7.18 -14.64 -12.92
CA ILE A 15 5.84 -14.02 -12.92
C ILE A 15 5.81 -12.84 -11.94
N THR A 16 6.26 -13.05 -10.70
CA THR A 16 6.31 -11.98 -9.69
C THR A 16 7.12 -10.78 -10.18
N ARG A 17 8.29 -11.00 -10.78
CA ARG A 17 9.13 -9.92 -11.31
C ARG A 17 8.45 -9.17 -12.45
N ARG A 18 7.73 -9.88 -13.31
CA ARG A 18 6.96 -9.27 -14.40
C ARG A 18 5.85 -8.38 -13.84
N GLU A 19 5.08 -8.90 -12.90
CA GLU A 19 3.95 -8.19 -12.27
C GLU A 19 4.43 -6.94 -11.53
N ILE A 20 5.46 -7.07 -10.69
CA ILE A 20 6.05 -5.92 -9.98
C ILE A 20 6.51 -4.85 -10.96
N ARG A 21 7.15 -5.23 -12.06
CA ARG A 21 7.61 -4.28 -13.09
C ARG A 21 6.44 -3.59 -13.78
N ASP A 22 5.34 -4.29 -14.02
CA ASP A 22 4.16 -3.72 -14.67
C ASP A 22 3.48 -2.70 -13.75
N GLN A 23 3.26 -3.07 -12.49
CA GLN A 23 2.71 -2.18 -11.45
C GLN A 23 3.57 -0.93 -11.24
N LEU A 24 4.90 -1.08 -11.24
CA LEU A 24 5.83 0.05 -11.10
C LEU A 24 5.90 0.95 -12.36
N ARG A 25 5.45 0.47 -13.51
CA ARG A 25 5.40 1.25 -14.76
C ARG A 25 4.06 1.95 -14.96
N ASP A 26 3.02 1.53 -14.25
CA ASP A 26 1.74 2.22 -14.29
C ASP A 26 1.83 3.55 -13.51
N TRP A 27 1.89 4.65 -14.26
CA TRP A 27 1.90 5.99 -13.68
C TRP A 27 0.65 6.27 -12.83
N ARG A 28 -0.50 5.65 -13.15
CA ARG A 28 -1.75 5.82 -12.41
C ARG A 28 -1.67 5.22 -11.00
N ILE A 29 -0.74 4.30 -10.78
CA ILE A 29 -0.51 3.63 -9.50
C ILE A 29 0.62 4.33 -8.75
N ILE A 30 1.74 4.58 -9.43
CA ILE A 30 2.90 5.25 -8.84
C ILE A 30 2.57 6.68 -8.40
N PHE A 31 1.85 7.44 -9.22
CA PHE A 31 1.58 8.85 -8.93
C PHE A 31 0.78 9.05 -7.64
N PRO A 32 -0.38 8.38 -7.42
CA PRO A 32 -1.10 8.49 -6.16
C PRO A 32 -0.29 7.95 -4.98
N LEU A 33 0.42 6.84 -5.15
CA LEU A 33 1.21 6.25 -4.07
C LEU A 33 2.32 7.21 -3.62
N VAL A 34 3.10 7.77 -4.54
CA VAL A 34 4.19 8.70 -4.24
C VAL A 34 3.66 9.99 -3.62
N ILE A 35 2.59 10.56 -4.17
CA ILE A 35 1.94 11.72 -3.57
C ILE A 35 1.50 11.40 -2.16
N LEU A 36 0.82 10.27 -1.96
CA LEU A 36 0.28 9.94 -0.66
C LEU A 36 1.38 9.60 0.34
N THR A 37 2.50 9.00 -0.06
CA THR A 37 3.60 8.71 0.85
C THR A 37 4.43 9.96 1.17
N LEU A 38 4.66 10.86 0.22
CA LEU A 38 5.55 12.02 0.41
C LEU A 38 4.84 13.30 0.86
N PHE A 39 3.66 13.59 0.31
CA PHE A 39 2.92 14.82 0.59
C PHE A 39 2.09 14.71 1.88
N PHE A 40 1.47 13.54 2.10
CA PHE A 40 0.55 13.32 3.22
C PHE A 40 1.19 13.55 4.61
N PRO A 41 2.44 13.12 4.90
CA PRO A 41 3.06 13.41 6.19
C PRO A 41 3.17 14.91 6.47
N GLY A 42 3.50 15.71 5.45
CA GLY A 42 3.56 17.18 5.58
C GLY A 42 2.20 17.79 5.88
N LEU A 43 1.16 17.35 5.14
CA LEU A 43 -0.23 17.77 5.39
C LEU A 43 -0.69 17.40 6.81
N MET A 44 -0.35 16.21 7.27
CA MET A 44 -0.72 15.71 8.58
C MET A 44 0.03 16.43 9.70
N ASN A 45 1.32 16.77 9.52
CA ASN A 45 2.05 17.60 10.49
C ASN A 45 1.40 18.99 10.66
N PHE A 46 1.08 19.64 9.53
CA PHE A 46 0.36 20.92 9.54
C PHE A 46 -1.01 20.84 10.22
N THR A 47 -1.73 19.74 9.99
CA THR A 47 -3.03 19.48 10.61
C THR A 47 -2.89 19.18 12.10
N ALA A 48 -1.85 18.45 12.51
CA ALA A 48 -1.56 18.14 13.90
C ALA A 48 -1.34 19.42 14.71
N GLU A 49 -0.49 20.32 14.24
CA GLU A 49 -0.26 21.63 14.88
C GLU A 49 -1.55 22.44 14.98
N ARG A 50 -2.33 22.45 13.91
CA ARG A 50 -3.77 22.80 13.81
C ARG A 50 -4.59 22.43 15.04
N VAL A 51 -4.78 21.13 15.13
CA VAL A 51 -5.73 20.52 16.04
C VAL A 51 -5.23 20.61 17.48
N VAL A 52 -3.94 20.37 17.71
CA VAL A 52 -3.33 20.51 19.04
C VAL A 52 -3.44 21.94 19.54
N GLY A 53 -3.08 22.93 18.71
CA GLY A 53 -3.18 24.35 19.07
C GLY A 53 -4.61 24.81 19.31
N PHE A 54 -5.59 24.25 18.58
CA PHE A 54 -7.01 24.49 18.83
C PHE A 54 -7.44 23.91 20.18
N VAL A 55 -7.18 22.63 20.43
CA VAL A 55 -7.59 21.92 21.65
C VAL A 55 -6.96 22.52 22.92
N GLN A 56 -5.70 22.96 22.83
CA GLN A 56 -5.02 23.65 23.94
C GLN A 56 -5.74 24.94 24.36
N ARG A 57 -6.35 25.69 23.43
CA ARG A 57 -7.09 26.94 23.74
C ARG A 57 -8.35 26.71 24.57
N TYR A 58 -8.92 25.51 24.53
CA TYR A 58 -10.10 25.14 25.32
C TYR A 58 -9.74 24.45 26.65
N GLY A 59 -8.47 24.45 27.05
CA GLY A 59 -8.02 23.90 28.33
C GLY A 59 -7.98 22.37 28.39
N ALA A 60 -7.88 21.69 27.24
CA ALA A 60 -7.87 20.22 27.15
C ALA A 60 -6.52 19.65 26.65
N PRO A 61 -5.37 19.97 27.27
CA PRO A 61 -4.04 19.59 26.76
C PRO A 61 -3.86 18.08 26.58
N ILE A 62 -4.45 17.27 27.46
CA ILE A 62 -4.40 15.79 27.42
C ILE A 62 -5.00 15.23 26.12
N VAL A 63 -6.04 15.88 25.58
CA VAL A 63 -6.65 15.46 24.33
C VAL A 63 -5.72 15.75 23.15
N GLY A 64 -5.04 16.90 23.16
CA GLY A 64 -4.05 17.26 22.14
C GLY A 64 -2.90 16.26 22.04
N GLU A 65 -2.31 15.89 23.18
CA GLU A 65 -1.19 14.92 23.23
C GLU A 65 -1.58 13.54 22.72
N ARG A 66 -2.82 13.09 23.01
CA ARG A 66 -3.32 11.78 22.55
C ARG A 66 -3.64 11.74 21.06
N LEU A 67 -3.85 12.88 20.41
CA LEU A 67 -4.11 12.93 18.97
C LEU A 67 -2.85 12.69 18.14
N ILE A 68 -1.66 13.01 18.66
CA ILE A 68 -0.40 12.81 17.94
C ILE A 68 -0.20 11.36 17.49
N PRO A 69 -0.24 10.33 18.37
CA PRO A 69 -0.08 8.94 17.93
C PRO A 69 -1.20 8.47 16.98
N PHE A 70 -2.41 9.00 17.12
CA PHE A 70 -3.51 8.71 16.19
C PHE A 70 -3.25 9.28 14.80
N LEU A 71 -2.78 10.52 14.70
CA LEU A 71 -2.41 11.15 13.43
C LEU A 71 -1.22 10.43 12.77
N LEU A 72 -0.23 10.00 13.57
CA LEU A 72 0.88 9.16 13.08
C LEU A 72 0.39 7.81 12.53
N LEU A 73 -0.59 7.18 13.20
CA LEU A 73 -1.21 5.96 12.69
C LEU A 73 -1.88 6.20 11.34
N ILE A 74 -2.63 7.30 11.19
CA ILE A 74 -3.26 7.66 9.91
C ILE A 74 -2.19 7.85 8.82
N VAL A 75 -1.09 8.54 9.13
CA VAL A 75 0.03 8.75 8.20
C VAL A 75 0.61 7.43 7.69
N GLY A 76 0.76 6.42 8.55
CA GLY A 76 1.27 5.10 8.15
C GLY A 76 0.21 4.22 7.48
N PHE A 77 -1.01 4.19 8.01
CA PHE A 77 -2.06 3.28 7.58
C PHE A 77 -2.64 3.65 6.22
N PHE A 78 -2.80 4.95 5.95
CA PHE A 78 -3.51 5.41 4.76
C PHE A 78 -2.77 5.10 3.44
N PRO A 79 -1.44 5.28 3.32
CA PRO A 79 -0.70 4.81 2.14
C PRO A 79 -0.73 3.27 1.99
N ILE A 80 -0.68 2.54 3.10
CA ILE A 80 -0.70 1.06 3.09
C ILE A 80 -2.05 0.53 2.59
N SER A 81 -3.17 1.16 2.96
CA SER A 81 -4.49 0.72 2.50
C SER A 81 -4.65 0.86 0.98
N VAL A 82 -4.05 1.88 0.37
CA VAL A 82 -4.02 2.03 -1.09
C VAL A 82 -3.22 0.89 -1.74
N SER A 83 -2.10 0.47 -1.14
CA SER A 83 -1.35 -0.70 -1.61
C SER A 83 -2.19 -1.98 -1.61
N LEU A 84 -3.08 -2.14 -0.62
CA LEU A 84 -3.99 -3.29 -0.57
C LEU A 84 -5.02 -3.24 -1.71
N VAL A 85 -5.58 -2.06 -2.00
CA VAL A 85 -6.52 -1.88 -3.12
C VAL A 85 -5.88 -2.25 -4.45
N ILE A 86 -4.63 -1.82 -4.68
CA ILE A 86 -3.88 -2.16 -5.90
C ILE A 86 -3.70 -3.68 -6.04
N ALA A 87 -3.37 -4.37 -4.95
CA ALA A 87 -3.26 -5.82 -4.95
C ALA A 87 -4.60 -6.48 -5.29
N LEU A 88 -5.71 -5.99 -4.72
CA LEU A 88 -7.05 -6.48 -5.02
C LEU A 88 -7.44 -6.26 -6.49
N GLU A 89 -7.12 -5.10 -7.06
CA GLU A 89 -7.35 -4.81 -8.48
C GLU A 89 -6.59 -5.77 -9.39
N SER A 90 -5.34 -6.12 -9.06
CA SER A 90 -4.57 -7.13 -9.78
C SER A 90 -5.24 -8.53 -9.70
N PHE A 91 -5.65 -8.96 -8.50
CA PHE A 91 -6.37 -10.22 -8.33
C PHE A 91 -7.71 -10.27 -9.09
N VAL A 92 -8.48 -9.19 -9.03
CA VAL A 92 -9.75 -9.08 -9.76
C VAL A 92 -9.49 -9.08 -11.27
N GLY A 93 -8.47 -8.37 -11.74
CA GLY A 93 -8.07 -8.33 -13.14
C GLY A 93 -7.69 -9.71 -13.71
N GLU A 94 -6.90 -10.48 -12.96
CA GLU A 94 -6.54 -11.85 -13.34
C GLU A 94 -7.77 -12.79 -13.31
N LYS A 95 -8.70 -12.57 -12.37
CA LYS A 95 -9.98 -13.32 -12.32
C LYS A 95 -10.82 -13.02 -13.56
N GLU A 96 -10.99 -11.75 -13.93
CA GLU A 96 -11.77 -11.34 -15.10
C GLU A 96 -11.19 -11.88 -16.41
N ARG A 97 -9.85 -11.97 -16.49
CA ARG A 97 -9.13 -12.55 -17.64
C ARG A 97 -9.11 -14.08 -17.66
N ARG A 98 -9.67 -14.74 -16.63
CA ARG A 98 -9.66 -16.20 -16.45
C ARG A 98 -8.25 -16.81 -16.46
N SER A 99 -7.24 -16.04 -16.05
CA SER A 99 -5.84 -16.47 -16.00
C SER A 99 -5.45 -17.09 -14.67
N ILE A 100 -6.21 -16.86 -13.59
CA ILE A 100 -5.95 -17.46 -12.27
C ILE A 100 -5.94 -18.99 -12.32
N GLU A 101 -6.93 -19.62 -12.95
CA GLU A 101 -7.03 -21.08 -13.03
C GLU A 101 -5.85 -21.71 -13.79
N PRO A 102 -5.46 -21.22 -14.99
CA PRO A 102 -4.23 -21.63 -15.65
C PRO A 102 -2.96 -21.40 -14.82
N LEU A 103 -2.82 -20.24 -14.16
CA LEU A 103 -1.64 -19.91 -13.36
C LEU A 103 -1.45 -20.84 -12.16
N LEU A 104 -2.55 -21.30 -11.55
CA LEU A 104 -2.52 -22.21 -10.40
C LEU A 104 -2.43 -23.69 -10.80
N SER A 105 -2.86 -24.04 -12.01
CA SER A 105 -2.86 -25.42 -12.51
C SER A 105 -1.67 -25.77 -13.40
N SER A 106 -0.93 -24.76 -13.90
CA SER A 106 0.29 -24.99 -14.68
C SER A 106 1.45 -25.45 -13.78
N PRO A 107 2.18 -26.51 -14.17
CA PRO A 107 3.48 -26.77 -13.57
C PRO A 107 4.44 -25.65 -14.01
N LEU A 108 4.72 -24.71 -13.10
CA LEU A 108 5.71 -23.64 -13.28
C LEU A 108 7.14 -24.17 -13.16
#